data_AF-A0A1Q4UQW1-F1
#
_entry.id   AF-A0A1Q4UQW1-F1
#
_cell.length_a   1.000
_cell.length_b   1.000
_cell.length_c   1.000
_cell.angle_alpha   90.00
_cell.angle_beta   90.00
_cell.angle_gamma   90.00
#
_symmetry.space_group_name_H-M   'P 1'
#
loop_
_entity.id
_entity.type
_entity.pdbx_description
1 polymer ?
#
loop_
_entity_poly.entity_id
_entity_poly.type
_entity_poly.pdbx_seq_one_letter_code
_entity_poly.pdbx_strand_id
1 'polypeptide(L)'
;MDKDELYYKDRLYKKERERLQELTSGLSDQEFLKIPEEVLEEVYAETKLYRIKIFLREAEAMISALVSDTPDVNGKYSFSWVSLKSYFEDSKRMTASRTKEEMIKKLEWISNEEFGDDLDEWQSWIRAFKSNPPMRYK
;
A
#
# COMPACT_ATOMS: atom_id res chain seq x y z
N MET A 1 17.27 -11.59 1.14
CA MET A 1 15.98 -10.88 1.32
C MET A 1 16.06 -10.19 2.66
N ASP A 2 15.67 -8.93 2.74
CA ASP A 2 15.74 -8.16 4.00
C ASP A 2 14.78 -8.80 5.03
N LYS A 3 15.12 -8.78 6.32
CA LYS A 3 14.28 -9.36 7.37
C LYS A 3 12.97 -8.59 7.50
N ASP A 4 13.02 -7.28 7.33
CA ASP A 4 11.83 -6.41 7.42
C ASP A 4 10.90 -6.63 6.22
N GLU A 5 11.46 -6.87 5.04
CA GLU A 5 10.68 -7.22 3.84
C GLU A 5 9.96 -8.56 3.98
N LEU A 6 10.66 -9.58 4.44
CA LEU A 6 10.08 -10.89 4.75
C LEU A 6 8.94 -10.74 5.75
N TYR A 7 9.16 -9.98 6.82
CA TYR A 7 8.17 -9.72 7.85
C TYR A 7 6.88 -9.09 7.29
N TYR A 8 6.98 -8.00 6.52
CA TYR A 8 5.77 -7.34 5.99
C TYR A 8 5.10 -8.15 4.88
N LYS A 9 5.86 -8.90 4.06
CA LYS A 9 5.27 -9.83 3.08
C LYS A 9 4.51 -10.96 3.78
N ASP A 10 5.11 -11.60 4.78
CA ASP A 10 4.47 -12.69 5.52
C ASP A 10 3.20 -12.20 6.24
N ARG A 11 3.24 -10.99 6.82
CA ARG A 11 2.04 -10.34 7.38
C ARG A 11 0.94 -10.14 6.35
N LEU A 12 1.28 -9.64 5.15
CA LEU A 12 0.33 -9.46 4.06
C LEU A 12 -0.30 -10.80 3.67
N TYR A 13 0.51 -11.82 3.38
CA TYR A 13 0.02 -13.15 3.00
C TYR A 13 -0.83 -13.80 4.10
N LYS A 14 -0.49 -13.57 5.37
CA LYS A 14 -1.28 -14.07 6.51
C LYS A 14 -2.66 -13.41 6.55
N LYS A 15 -2.72 -12.08 6.51
CA LYS A 15 -3.99 -11.32 6.51
C LYS A 15 -4.90 -11.71 5.35
N GLU A 16 -4.34 -11.87 4.15
CA GLU A 16 -5.12 -12.26 2.98
C GLU A 16 -5.63 -13.70 3.07
N ARG A 17 -4.83 -14.63 3.62
CA ARG A 17 -5.30 -15.99 3.88
C ARG A 17 -6.46 -16.01 4.87
N GLU A 18 -6.37 -15.23 5.94
CA GLU A 18 -7.44 -15.09 6.93
C GLU A 18 -8.71 -14.52 6.29
N ARG A 19 -8.62 -13.45 5.51
CA ARG A 19 -9.77 -12.87 4.79
C ARG A 19 -10.39 -13.82 3.77
N LEU A 20 -9.57 -14.54 3.00
CA LEU A 20 -10.07 -15.53 2.05
C LEU A 20 -10.78 -16.67 2.78
N GLN A 21 -10.23 -17.11 3.92
CA GLN A 21 -10.88 -18.13 4.74
C GLN A 21 -12.21 -17.63 5.31
N GLU A 22 -12.28 -16.40 5.82
CA GLU A 22 -13.52 -15.78 6.30
C GLU A 22 -14.58 -15.69 5.19
N LEU A 23 -14.16 -15.30 3.97
CA LEU A 23 -15.06 -15.16 2.82
C LEU A 23 -15.61 -16.50 2.32
N THR A 24 -14.83 -17.57 2.44
CA THR A 24 -15.14 -18.88 1.82
C THR A 24 -15.62 -19.93 2.83
N SER A 25 -15.50 -19.66 4.13
CA SER A 25 -15.84 -20.61 5.18
C SER A 25 -17.32 -20.98 5.16
N GLY A 26 -17.60 -22.27 4.99
CA GLY A 26 -18.96 -22.81 4.99
C GLY A 26 -19.69 -22.69 3.64
N LEU A 27 -19.05 -22.15 2.61
CA LEU A 27 -19.58 -22.17 1.24
C LEU A 27 -19.37 -23.54 0.62
N SER A 28 -20.36 -24.01 -0.14
CA SER A 28 -20.17 -25.11 -1.10
C SER A 28 -19.42 -24.64 -2.33
N ASP A 29 -18.85 -25.57 -3.11
CA ASP A 29 -18.14 -25.25 -4.36
C ASP A 29 -18.99 -24.43 -5.34
N GLN A 30 -20.31 -24.67 -5.40
CA GLN A 30 -21.22 -23.90 -6.24
C GLN A 30 -21.47 -22.47 -5.75
N GLU A 31 -21.37 -22.23 -4.44
CA GLU A 31 -21.50 -20.90 -3.84
C GLU A 31 -20.20 -20.12 -3.95
N PHE A 32 -19.06 -20.80 -3.84
CA PHE A 32 -17.76 -20.22 -4.10
C PHE A 32 -17.67 -19.62 -5.51
N LEU A 33 -18.14 -20.36 -6.53
CA LEU A 33 -18.15 -19.89 -7.93
C LEU A 33 -19.06 -18.68 -8.19
N LYS A 34 -19.93 -18.31 -7.24
CA LYS A 34 -20.79 -17.13 -7.33
C LYS A 34 -20.16 -15.89 -6.71
N ILE A 35 -19.01 -16.01 -6.02
CA ILE A 35 -18.29 -14.85 -5.50
C ILE A 35 -17.80 -14.03 -6.69
N PRO A 36 -18.12 -12.71 -6.76
CA PRO A 36 -17.63 -11.86 -7.84
C PRO A 36 -16.11 -11.84 -7.89
N GLU A 37 -15.56 -11.85 -9.10
CA GLU A 37 -14.11 -11.87 -9.34
C GLU A 37 -13.45 -10.64 -8.70
N GLU A 38 -14.12 -9.49 -8.70
CA GLU A 38 -13.63 -8.26 -8.08
C GLU A 38 -13.42 -8.40 -6.57
N VAL A 39 -14.29 -9.16 -5.89
CA VAL A 39 -14.18 -9.44 -4.45
C VAL A 39 -13.00 -10.38 -4.19
N LEU A 40 -12.77 -11.36 -5.08
CA LEU A 40 -11.63 -12.26 -5.00
C LEU A 40 -10.31 -11.53 -5.28
N GLU A 41 -10.28 -10.63 -6.27
CA GLU A 41 -9.11 -9.81 -6.59
C GLU A 41 -8.69 -8.91 -5.43
N GLU A 42 -9.65 -8.41 -4.64
CA GLU A 42 -9.37 -7.63 -3.44
C GLU A 42 -8.81 -8.45 -2.27
N VAL A 43 -8.86 -9.78 -2.31
CA VAL A 43 -8.25 -10.66 -1.29
C VAL A 43 -6.96 -11.33 -1.78
N TYR A 44 -6.55 -11.12 -3.03
CA TYR A 44 -5.28 -11.65 -3.53
C TYR A 44 -4.10 -10.74 -3.17
N ALA A 45 -3.04 -11.35 -2.63
CA ALA A 45 -1.83 -10.65 -2.24
C ALA A 45 -1.14 -10.00 -3.44
N GLU A 46 -1.24 -10.58 -4.63
CA GLU A 46 -0.68 -10.08 -5.89
C GLU A 46 -1.26 -8.70 -6.24
N THR A 47 -2.57 -8.52 -6.11
CA THR A 47 -3.25 -7.24 -6.33
C THR A 47 -2.75 -6.18 -5.35
N LYS A 48 -2.56 -6.57 -4.08
CA LYS A 48 -2.03 -5.66 -3.04
C LYS A 48 -0.56 -5.30 -3.28
N LEU A 49 0.28 -6.27 -3.63
CA LEU A 49 1.69 -6.04 -3.97
C LEU A 49 1.83 -5.15 -5.21
N TYR A 50 0.96 -5.32 -6.22
CA TYR A 50 0.90 -4.45 -7.38
C TYR A 50 0.49 -3.01 -7.01
N ARG A 51 -0.51 -2.86 -6.13
CA ARG A 51 -0.90 -1.55 -5.58
C ARG A 51 0.28 -0.89 -4.84
N ILE A 52 0.96 -1.61 -3.95
CA ILE A 52 2.15 -1.11 -3.25
C ILE A 52 3.18 -0.64 -4.27
N LYS A 53 3.48 -1.43 -5.30
CA LYS A 53 4.42 -1.06 -6.37
C LYS A 53 4.06 0.25 -7.07
N ILE A 54 2.79 0.43 -7.46
CA ILE A 54 2.33 1.65 -8.15
C ILE A 54 2.45 2.87 -7.24
N PHE A 55 2.01 2.74 -5.99
CA PHE A 55 1.85 3.87 -5.09
C PHE A 55 3.02 4.08 -4.12
N LEU A 56 4.08 3.28 -4.19
CA LEU A 56 5.21 3.33 -3.24
C LEU A 56 5.85 4.73 -3.18
N ARG A 57 6.00 5.39 -4.34
CA ARG A 57 6.56 6.75 -4.41
C ARG A 57 5.63 7.82 -3.84
N GLU A 58 4.31 7.64 -4.00
CA GLU A 58 3.32 8.52 -3.35
C GLU A 58 3.38 8.32 -1.83
N ALA A 59 3.44 7.08 -1.36
CA ALA A 59 3.56 6.75 0.06
C ALA A 59 4.84 7.32 0.67
N GLU A 60 5.99 7.18 0.01
CA GLU A 60 7.25 7.77 0.45
C GLU A 60 7.16 9.30 0.57
N ALA A 61 6.56 9.97 -0.42
CA ALA A 61 6.39 11.42 -0.37
C ALA A 61 5.46 11.86 0.76
N MET A 62 4.40 11.10 1.05
CA MET A 62 3.50 11.36 2.17
C MET A 62 4.22 11.21 3.51
N ILE A 63 4.95 10.11 3.71
CA ILE A 63 5.70 9.86 4.95
C ILE A 63 6.77 10.93 5.15
N SER A 64 7.47 11.31 4.08
CA SER A 64 8.47 12.40 4.14
C SER A 64 7.84 13.70 4.61
N ALA A 65 6.72 14.12 4.03
CA ALA A 65 6.03 15.34 4.42
C ALA A 65 5.54 15.30 5.87
N LEU A 66 5.05 14.14 6.36
CA LEU A 66 4.64 13.99 7.76
C LEU A 66 5.82 14.07 8.75
N VAL A 67 7.04 13.76 8.31
CA VAL A 67 8.25 13.74 9.14
C VAL A 67 8.97 15.08 9.12
N SER A 68 9.06 15.72 7.96
CA SER A 68 9.93 16.89 7.75
C SER A 68 9.19 18.23 7.67
N ASP A 69 7.90 18.23 7.35
CA ASP A 69 7.19 19.45 6.99
C ASP A 69 6.23 19.88 8.10
N THR A 70 5.99 21.18 8.15
CA THR A 70 4.93 21.76 8.98
C THR A 70 3.69 21.93 8.12
N PRO A 71 2.49 21.57 8.61
CA PRO A 71 1.28 21.80 7.85
C PRO A 71 1.05 23.30 7.61
N ASP A 72 0.33 23.62 6.54
CA ASP A 72 -0.14 24.97 6.27
C ASP A 72 -1.13 25.47 7.34
N VAL A 73 -1.58 26.71 7.20
CA VAL A 73 -2.56 27.33 8.11
C VAL A 73 -3.90 26.58 8.20
N ASN A 74 -4.19 25.69 7.25
CA ASN A 74 -5.39 24.86 7.21
C ASN A 74 -5.12 23.42 7.69
N GLY A 75 -3.93 23.13 8.23
CA GLY A 75 -3.56 21.80 8.71
C GLY A 75 -3.19 20.81 7.59
N LYS A 76 -2.84 21.28 6.40
CA LYS A 76 -2.53 20.44 5.23
C LYS A 76 -1.03 20.39 4.92
N TYR A 77 -0.57 19.21 4.54
CA TYR A 77 0.80 18.95 4.10
C TYR A 77 0.82 18.91 2.57
N SER A 78 1.76 19.64 1.97
CA SER A 78 1.99 19.61 0.53
C SER A 78 3.13 18.67 0.20
N PHE A 79 2.93 17.78 -0.76
CA PHE A 79 3.95 16.83 -1.18
C PHE A 79 3.91 16.58 -2.68
N SER A 80 5.03 16.13 -3.23
CA SER A 80 5.16 15.86 -4.66
C SER A 80 5.91 14.55 -4.89
N TRP A 81 5.49 13.79 -5.90
CA TRP A 81 6.13 12.54 -6.27
C TRP A 81 6.19 12.38 -7.79
N VAL A 82 7.05 11.50 -8.26
CA VAL A 82 7.13 11.13 -9.67
C VAL A 82 6.29 9.89 -9.89
N SER A 83 5.16 10.03 -10.57
CA SER A 83 4.34 8.92 -11.03
C SER A 83 4.93 8.35 -12.33
N LEU A 84 5.07 7.03 -12.38
CA LEU A 84 5.46 6.31 -13.58
C LEU A 84 4.18 5.79 -14.24
N LYS A 85 3.92 6.19 -15.49
CA LYS A 85 2.87 5.51 -16.26
C LYS A 85 3.37 4.11 -16.60
N SER A 86 2.62 3.07 -16.23
CA SER A 86 2.93 1.71 -16.67
C SER A 86 3.03 1.71 -18.20
N TYR A 87 4.12 1.16 -18.73
CA TYR A 87 4.45 0.95 -20.15
C TYR A 87 5.21 2.05 -20.91
N PHE A 88 5.24 3.30 -20.46
CA PHE A 88 6.03 4.35 -21.12
C PHE A 88 7.04 4.94 -20.14
N GLU A 89 8.26 5.23 -20.59
CA GLU A 89 9.29 5.95 -19.81
C GLU A 89 8.87 7.39 -19.45
N ASP A 90 7.63 7.77 -19.77
CA ASP A 90 7.01 9.02 -19.38
C ASP A 90 6.75 9.06 -17.87
N SER A 91 7.59 9.84 -17.20
CA SER A 91 7.41 10.19 -15.80
C SER A 91 6.67 11.53 -15.68
N LYS A 92 5.68 11.61 -14.79
CA LYS A 92 4.97 12.86 -14.50
C LYS A 92 5.16 13.24 -13.05
N ARG A 93 5.57 14.49 -12.82
CA ARG A 93 5.56 15.07 -11.47
C ARG A 93 4.11 15.34 -11.05
N MET A 94 3.73 14.76 -9.93
CA MET A 94 2.44 14.93 -9.28
C MET A 94 2.64 15.76 -8.02
N THR A 95 1.64 16.56 -7.65
CA THR A 95 1.61 17.37 -6.43
C THR A 95 0.24 17.21 -5.78
N ALA A 96 0.20 17.08 -4.46
CA ALA A 96 -1.03 17.04 -3.70
C ALA A 96 -0.90 17.82 -2.38
N SER A 97 -2.04 18.17 -1.79
CA SER A 97 -2.14 18.77 -0.46
C SER A 97 -3.25 18.05 0.30
N ARG A 98 -2.93 17.47 1.47
CA ARG A 98 -3.83 16.63 2.26
C ARG A 98 -3.64 16.89 3.75
N THR A 99 -4.67 16.65 4.56
CA THR A 99 -4.53 16.61 6.02
C THR A 99 -3.75 15.37 6.45
N LYS A 100 -3.24 15.35 7.69
CA LYS A 100 -2.60 14.17 8.27
C LYS A 100 -3.49 12.93 8.17
N GLU A 101 -4.76 13.06 8.56
CA GLU A 101 -5.72 11.96 8.56
C GLU A 101 -5.97 11.38 7.16
N GLU A 102 -6.08 12.24 6.14
CA GLU A 102 -6.23 11.81 4.75
C GLU A 102 -4.99 11.05 4.25
N MET A 103 -3.79 11.47 4.69
CA MET A 103 -2.54 10.80 4.35
C MET A 103 -2.44 9.43 5.02
N ILE A 104 -2.76 9.33 6.32
CA ILE A 104 -2.80 8.05 7.03
C ILE A 104 -3.78 7.08 6.38
N LYS A 105 -5.04 7.48 6.15
CA LYS A 105 -6.03 6.64 5.46
C LYS A 105 -5.54 6.16 4.09
N LYS A 106 -4.83 7.01 3.36
CA LYS A 106 -4.24 6.61 2.07
C LYS A 106 -3.08 5.62 2.25
N LEU A 107 -2.20 5.83 3.23
CA LEU A 107 -1.09 4.93 3.54
C LEU A 107 -1.59 3.54 3.95
N GLU A 108 -2.62 3.48 4.78
CA GLU A 108 -3.29 2.24 5.18
C GLU A 108 -3.92 1.54 3.98
N TRP A 109 -4.62 2.29 3.14
CA TRP A 109 -5.15 1.75 1.89
C TRP A 109 -4.05 1.24 0.96
N ILE A 110 -2.89 1.90 0.84
CA ILE A 110 -1.80 1.42 -0.03
C ILE A 110 -1.22 0.11 0.53
N SER A 111 -0.83 0.15 1.80
CA SER A 111 -0.05 -0.90 2.48
C SER A 111 -0.87 -2.12 2.89
N ASN A 112 -2.20 -1.97 3.06
CA ASN A 112 -3.05 -2.94 3.76
C ASN A 112 -2.66 -3.13 5.24
N GLU A 113 -2.05 -2.10 5.83
CA GLU A 113 -1.62 -2.06 7.22
C GLU A 113 -2.31 -0.92 7.97
N GLU A 114 -2.49 -1.08 9.27
CA GLU A 114 -3.20 -0.14 10.15
C GLU A 114 -2.22 0.42 11.18
N PHE A 115 -1.11 1.00 10.72
CA PHE A 115 -0.10 1.59 11.63
C PHE A 115 -0.57 2.91 12.25
N GLY A 116 -1.68 3.49 11.75
CA GLY A 116 -2.19 4.76 12.24
C GLY A 116 -1.14 5.87 12.15
N ASP A 117 -0.91 6.55 13.28
CA ASP A 117 0.01 7.69 13.38
C ASP A 117 1.48 7.28 13.67
N ASP A 118 1.81 5.99 13.68
CA ASP A 118 3.17 5.50 13.95
C ASP A 118 4.09 5.73 12.74
N LEU A 119 4.78 6.88 12.74
CA LEU A 119 5.69 7.26 11.66
C LEU A 119 6.92 6.35 11.57
N ASP A 120 7.37 5.74 12.67
CA ASP A 120 8.53 4.86 12.67
C ASP A 120 8.22 3.53 11.98
N GLU A 121 7.02 2.98 12.21
CA GLU A 121 6.50 1.82 11.46
C GLU A 121 6.32 2.15 9.97
N TRP A 122 5.74 3.30 9.64
CA TRP A 122 5.61 3.72 8.24
C TRP A 122 6.96 3.83 7.53
N GLN A 123 7.97 4.41 8.19
CA GLN A 123 9.32 4.49 7.63
C GLN A 123 9.95 3.10 7.47
N SER A 124 9.77 2.20 8.43
CA SER A 124 10.28 0.83 8.38
C SER A 124 9.65 0.06 7.21
N TRP A 125 8.33 0.19 7.05
CA TRP A 125 7.58 -0.36 5.92
C TRP A 125 8.08 0.16 4.56
N ILE A 126 8.30 1.48 4.42
CA ILE A 126 8.82 2.05 3.17
C ILE A 126 10.22 1.52 2.85
N ARG A 127 11.10 1.41 3.85
CA ARG A 127 12.47 0.90 3.67
C ARG A 127 12.45 -0.54 3.17
N ALA A 128 11.59 -1.38 3.74
CA ALA A 128 11.42 -2.77 3.35
C ALA A 128 11.02 -2.93 1.87
N PHE A 129 10.03 -2.18 1.40
CA PHE A 129 9.57 -2.29 0.01
C PHE A 129 10.42 -1.50 -1.00
N LYS A 130 11.18 -0.47 -0.59
CA LYS A 130 12.14 0.20 -1.47
C LYS A 130 13.39 -0.64 -1.74
N SER A 131 13.90 -1.32 -0.73
CA SER A 131 15.09 -2.17 -0.86
C SER A 131 14.84 -3.39 -1.75
N ASN A 132 13.59 -3.87 -1.80
CA ASN A 132 13.18 -4.92 -2.75
C ASN A 132 11.73 -4.72 -3.24
N PRO A 133 11.52 -3.95 -4.33
CA PRO A 133 10.19 -3.63 -4.84
C PRO A 133 9.39 -4.90 -5.18
N PRO A 134 8.10 -4.96 -4.82
CA PRO A 134 7.25 -6.07 -5.19
C PRO A 134 7.16 -6.19 -6.72
N MET A 135 7.34 -7.41 -7.22
CA MET A 135 7.39 -7.74 -8.65
C MET A 135 8.49 -7.00 -9.43
N ARG A 136 9.75 -7.39 -9.19
CA ARG A 136 10.71 -7.57 -10.30
C ARG A 136 10.37 -8.89 -10.98
N TYR A 137 9.52 -8.87 -12.01
CA TYR A 137 9.61 -9.92 -13.01
C TYR A 137 10.99 -9.78 -13.65
N LYS A 138 11.84 -10.79 -13.45
CA LYS A 138 12.91 -11.08 -14.40
C LYS A 138 12.30 -11.82 -15.58
#